data_AF-A0A963SNJ6-F1
#
_entry.id   AF-A0A963SNJ6-F1
#
_cell.length_a   1.000
_cell.length_b   1.000
_cell.length_c   1.000
_cell.angle_alpha   90.00
_cell.angle_beta   90.00
_cell.angle_gamma   90.00
#
_symmetry.space_group_name_H-M   'P 1'
#
loop_
_entity.id
_entity.type
_entity.pdbx_description
1 polymer ?
#
loop_
_entity_poly.entity_id
_entity_poly.type
_entity_poly.pdbx_seq_one_letter_code
_entity_poly.pdbx_strand_id
1 'polypeptide(L)'
;MTRNLAWAALGLALAQPAFAQAPIDWSEAQTAFAAGQERARTAYNGKQAATCHGRWRFHAEAVEAGSFPRDAYDGFPPELREPIAAQSIAFFRQGATSQKAHLKAWGQAEQRLRLAFAGDGDAFRLYFAELGQCTGKAEAARDDSGVSAAAAEPAPAVPQGPVDWAEAETAFAAGQSRAYGIFTRKTSAICLGRWQLHGDAVDDGAFPMQAMDVFPAELRLPFAMQSVEFFTEEVRAEEVRRQAMNQAEHRLRRALAGDREELRLYFEELGQCTVEAEEVRDDGAEAVAADAAADGAADGAADGED
;
A
#
# COMPACT_ATOMS: atom_id res chain seq x y z
N MET A 1 11.59 -35.49 0.04
CA MET A 1 12.71 -34.53 -0.16
C MET A 1 12.23 -33.18 0.30
N THR A 2 12.47 -32.85 1.57
CA THR A 2 12.00 -31.65 2.26
C THR A 2 13.06 -30.57 2.18
N ARG A 3 12.80 -29.50 1.42
CA ARG A 3 13.66 -28.31 1.40
C ARG A 3 13.14 -27.32 2.44
N ASN A 4 13.87 -27.23 3.55
CA ASN A 4 13.75 -26.16 4.53
C ASN A 4 14.26 -24.86 3.89
N LEU A 5 13.38 -23.89 3.65
CA LEU A 5 13.76 -22.51 3.38
C LEU A 5 13.94 -21.81 4.73
N ALA A 6 15.21 -21.69 5.13
CA ALA A 6 15.60 -20.83 6.23
C ALA A 6 15.49 -19.37 5.76
N TRP A 7 14.54 -18.64 6.32
CA TRP A 7 14.51 -17.19 6.23
C TRP A 7 15.75 -16.64 6.93
N ALA A 8 16.63 -16.01 6.17
CA ALA A 8 17.71 -15.21 6.72
C ALA A 8 17.09 -14.01 7.43
N ALA A 9 17.10 -14.04 8.76
CA ALA A 9 16.92 -12.86 9.57
C ALA A 9 18.04 -11.87 9.18
N LEU A 10 17.66 -10.74 8.59
CA LEU A 10 18.56 -9.63 8.35
C LEU A 10 18.88 -9.01 9.73
N GLY A 11 19.84 -9.61 10.42
CA GLY A 11 20.42 -9.05 11.63
C GLY A 11 21.19 -7.79 11.26
N LEU A 12 20.56 -6.63 11.41
CA LEU A 12 21.22 -5.33 11.43
C LEU A 12 22.14 -5.25 12.65
N ALA A 13 23.33 -5.84 12.54
CA ALA A 13 24.43 -5.58 13.45
C ALA A 13 24.90 -4.14 13.19
N LEU A 14 24.37 -3.19 13.95
CA LEU A 14 24.87 -1.82 14.02
C LEU A 14 26.28 -1.86 14.63
N ALA A 15 27.29 -2.08 13.79
CA ALA A 15 28.67 -1.78 14.14
C ALA A 15 28.82 -0.25 14.23
N GLN A 16 28.52 0.32 15.39
CA GLN A 16 28.71 1.74 15.63
C GLN A 16 30.20 2.00 15.94
N PRO A 17 30.85 2.97 15.27
CA PRO A 17 32.13 3.49 15.74
C PRO A 17 31.94 4.07 17.15
N ALA A 18 32.88 3.76 18.05
CA ALA A 18 32.90 4.20 19.44
C ALA A 18 33.19 5.71 19.56
N PHE A 19 32.26 6.53 19.10
CA PHE A 19 32.15 7.90 19.58
C PHE A 19 31.51 7.83 20.95
N ALA A 20 32.08 8.54 21.93
CA ALA A 20 31.45 8.73 23.22
C ALA A 20 30.11 9.44 22.99
N GLN A 21 29.04 8.65 22.92
CA GLN A 21 27.68 9.18 22.80
C GLN A 21 27.42 10.00 24.05
N ALA A 22 27.09 11.28 23.87
CA ALA A 22 26.58 12.06 24.98
C ALA A 22 25.40 11.29 25.59
N PRO A 23 25.31 11.17 26.91
CA PRO A 23 24.20 10.47 27.54
C PRO A 23 22.88 11.12 27.09
N ILE A 24 21.96 10.31 26.56
CA ILE A 24 20.64 10.77 26.13
C ILE A 24 19.88 11.25 27.37
N ASP A 25 19.43 12.49 27.36
CA ASP A 25 18.59 13.05 28.42
C ASP A 25 17.13 12.63 28.20
N TRP A 26 16.73 11.55 28.86
CA TRP A 26 15.36 11.02 28.73
C TRP A 26 14.29 11.94 29.35
N SER A 27 14.65 12.93 30.16
CA SER A 27 13.70 13.96 30.63
C SER A 27 13.29 14.91 29.49
N GLU A 28 14.15 15.06 28.49
CA GLU A 28 13.86 15.82 27.28
C GLU A 28 12.80 15.13 26.41
N ALA A 29 12.80 13.80 26.34
CA ALA A 29 11.76 13.04 25.66
C ALA A 29 10.37 13.32 26.26
N GLN A 30 10.29 13.33 27.60
CA GLN A 30 9.04 13.62 28.33
C GLN A 30 8.56 15.04 28.04
N THR A 31 9.46 16.02 28.12
CA THR A 31 9.15 17.43 27.86
C THR A 31 8.68 17.64 26.41
N ALA A 32 9.38 17.04 25.45
CA ALA A 32 9.03 17.12 24.04
C ALA A 32 7.68 16.45 23.75
N PHE A 33 7.45 15.26 24.32
CA PHE A 33 6.17 14.55 24.20
C PHE A 33 5.02 15.39 24.74
N ALA A 34 5.13 15.90 25.97
CA ALA A 34 4.10 16.75 26.58
C ALA A 34 3.81 18.01 25.74
N ALA A 35 4.85 18.70 25.25
CA ALA A 35 4.71 19.84 24.35
C ALA A 35 4.07 19.45 22.99
N GLY A 36 4.23 18.20 22.57
CA GLY A 36 3.51 17.61 21.45
C GLY A 36 2.03 17.38 21.76
N GLN A 37 1.70 16.85 22.95
CA GLN A 37 0.32 16.62 23.40
C GLN A 37 -0.48 17.92 23.47
N GLU A 38 0.14 19.02 23.88
CA GLU A 38 -0.49 20.35 23.86
C GLU A 38 -0.87 20.81 22.45
N ARG A 39 -0.15 20.32 21.43
CA ARG A 39 -0.40 20.59 20.00
C ARG A 39 -1.20 19.48 19.33
N ALA A 40 -1.63 18.46 20.07
CA ALA A 40 -2.39 17.36 19.52
C ALA A 40 -3.74 17.86 18.99
N ARG A 41 -4.16 17.29 17.87
CA ARG A 41 -5.44 17.65 17.25
C ARG A 41 -6.59 17.00 17.99
N THR A 42 -7.74 17.66 17.98
CA THR A 42 -9.01 17.10 18.47
C THR A 42 -9.70 16.24 17.41
N ALA A 43 -9.39 16.44 16.13
CA ALA A 43 -9.89 15.63 15.02
C ALA A 43 -8.78 15.34 13.99
N TYR A 44 -8.84 14.15 13.39
CA TYR A 44 -7.88 13.66 12.40
C TYR A 44 -8.64 13.21 11.15
N ASN A 45 -8.25 13.72 9.98
CA ASN A 45 -8.69 13.13 8.71
C ASN A 45 -7.93 11.83 8.44
N GLY A 46 -8.34 11.06 7.42
CA GLY A 46 -7.78 9.72 7.23
C GLY A 46 -6.29 9.66 6.91
N LYS A 47 -5.75 10.68 6.23
CA LYS A 47 -4.30 10.84 6.00
C LYS A 47 -3.54 11.17 7.29
N GLN A 48 -4.11 12.03 8.14
CA GLN A 48 -3.54 12.39 9.44
C GLN A 48 -3.58 11.21 10.41
N ALA A 49 -4.68 10.45 10.43
CA ALA A 49 -4.79 9.22 11.20
C ALA A 49 -3.74 8.20 10.74
N ALA A 50 -3.56 8.02 9.42
CA ALA A 50 -2.51 7.15 8.89
C ALA A 50 -1.09 7.59 9.28
N THR A 51 -0.81 8.90 9.26
CA THR A 51 0.47 9.47 9.74
C THR A 51 0.71 9.11 11.21
N CYS A 52 -0.30 9.32 12.06
CA CYS A 52 -0.19 9.00 13.49
C CYS A 52 -0.09 7.50 13.75
N HIS A 53 -0.81 6.67 13.00
CA HIS A 53 -0.70 5.22 13.05
C HIS A 53 0.73 4.77 12.71
N GLY A 54 1.37 5.34 11.67
CA GLY A 54 2.75 5.01 11.30
C GLY A 54 3.76 5.32 12.39
N ARG A 55 3.64 6.49 13.03
CA ARG A 55 4.52 6.88 14.14
C ARG A 55 4.38 5.96 15.36
N TRP A 56 3.14 5.70 15.78
CA TRP A 56 2.87 4.85 16.94
C TRP A 56 3.26 3.40 16.71
N ARG A 57 3.00 2.87 15.50
CA ARG A 57 3.36 1.50 15.17
C ARG A 57 4.88 1.30 15.16
N PHE A 58 5.63 2.23 14.55
CA PHE A 58 7.09 2.21 14.64
C PHE A 58 7.58 2.32 16.10
N HIS A 59 6.97 3.19 16.92
CA HIS A 59 7.35 3.31 18.33
C HIS A 59 7.18 2.01 19.10
N ALA A 60 6.03 1.33 18.94
CA ALA A 60 5.79 0.04 19.58
C ALA A 60 6.81 -1.02 19.15
N GLU A 61 7.15 -1.09 17.86
CA GLU A 61 8.16 -2.02 17.36
C GLU A 61 9.56 -1.69 17.87
N ALA A 62 9.92 -0.41 17.97
CA ALA A 62 11.19 0.00 18.55
C ALA A 62 11.28 -0.39 20.04
N VAL A 63 10.18 -0.29 20.79
CA VAL A 63 10.09 -0.75 22.19
C VAL A 63 10.23 -2.26 22.28
N GLU A 64 9.49 -3.02 21.46
CA GLU A 64 9.53 -4.48 21.41
C GLU A 64 10.93 -5.00 21.06
N ALA A 65 11.62 -4.32 20.12
CA ALA A 65 12.99 -4.62 19.74
C ALA A 65 14.04 -4.26 20.81
N GLY A 66 13.63 -3.67 21.94
CA GLY A 66 14.54 -3.24 23.00
C GLY A 66 15.43 -2.06 22.61
N SER A 67 14.98 -1.22 21.67
CA SER A 67 15.76 -0.04 21.21
C SER A 67 15.96 0.99 22.32
N PHE A 68 15.11 0.99 23.34
CA PHE A 68 15.22 1.89 24.49
C PHE A 68 15.83 1.14 25.69
N PRO A 69 16.81 1.73 26.39
CA PRO A 69 17.26 1.23 27.69
C PRO A 69 16.07 1.07 28.64
N ARG A 70 16.06 -0.02 29.42
CA ARG A 70 14.90 -0.36 30.25
C ARG A 70 14.60 0.71 31.31
N ASP A 71 15.65 1.25 31.93
CA ASP A 71 15.57 2.35 32.89
C ASP A 71 15.00 3.64 32.26
N ALA A 72 15.37 3.92 31.00
CA ALA A 72 14.79 5.01 30.24
C ALA A 72 13.29 4.79 29.95
N TYR A 73 12.94 3.59 29.47
CA TYR A 73 11.57 3.24 29.14
C TYR A 73 10.66 3.26 30.38
N ASP A 74 11.12 2.76 31.52
CA ASP A 74 10.38 2.81 32.79
C ASP A 74 10.09 4.26 33.23
N GLY A 75 10.94 5.21 32.83
CA GLY A 75 10.78 6.64 33.03
C GLY A 75 9.88 7.34 32.00
N PHE A 76 9.40 6.67 30.96
CA PHE A 76 8.51 7.28 29.98
C PHE A 76 7.12 7.58 30.57
N PRO A 77 6.42 8.62 30.05
CA PRO A 77 5.01 8.83 30.35
C PRO A 77 4.21 7.55 30.04
N PRO A 78 3.17 7.22 30.83
CA PRO A 78 2.35 6.04 30.60
C PRO A 78 1.85 5.89 29.16
N GLU A 79 1.61 6.99 28.46
CA GLU A 79 1.12 7.03 27.08
C GLU A 79 2.10 6.44 26.06
N LEU A 80 3.40 6.54 26.32
CA LEU A 80 4.44 5.92 25.49
C LEU A 80 4.66 4.44 25.83
N ARG A 81 3.92 3.91 26.80
CA ARG A 81 4.07 2.54 27.28
C ARG A 81 2.84 1.71 26.96
N GLU A 82 3.04 0.40 26.96
CA GLU A 82 1.91 -0.53 26.95
C GLU A 82 1.11 -0.40 28.27
N PRO A 83 -0.24 -0.48 28.23
CA PRO A 83 -1.10 -0.76 27.06
C PRO A 83 -1.57 0.48 26.28
N ILE A 84 -1.16 1.70 26.67
CA ILE A 84 -1.71 2.94 26.10
C ILE A 84 -1.19 3.18 24.68
N ALA A 85 0.06 2.80 24.40
CA ALA A 85 0.61 2.82 23.05
C ALA A 85 -0.24 1.96 22.09
N ALA A 86 -0.58 0.72 22.46
CA ALA A 86 -1.46 -0.14 21.68
C ALA A 86 -2.87 0.45 21.46
N GLN A 87 -3.44 1.15 22.45
CA GLN A 87 -4.72 1.85 22.28
C GLN A 87 -4.62 2.97 21.23
N SER A 88 -3.52 3.72 21.25
CA SER A 88 -3.27 4.78 20.26
C SER A 88 -3.14 4.18 18.85
N ILE A 89 -2.42 3.07 18.70
CA ILE A 89 -2.32 2.32 17.43
C ILE A 89 -3.72 1.92 16.95
N ALA A 90 -4.52 1.27 17.81
CA ALA A 90 -5.86 0.81 17.45
C ALA A 90 -6.79 1.98 17.05
N PHE A 91 -6.74 3.10 17.77
CA PHE A 91 -7.51 4.30 17.48
C PHE A 91 -7.17 4.86 16.09
N PHE A 92 -5.90 5.13 15.81
CA PHE A 92 -5.52 5.71 14.52
C PHE A 92 -5.67 4.74 13.36
N ARG A 93 -5.54 3.43 13.60
CA ARG A 93 -5.77 2.40 12.59
C ARG A 93 -7.20 2.46 12.02
N GLN A 94 -8.20 2.72 12.86
CA GLN A 94 -9.60 2.79 12.41
C GLN A 94 -9.87 3.97 11.49
N GLY A 95 -9.21 5.10 11.73
CA GLY A 95 -9.36 6.29 10.89
C GLY A 95 -8.38 6.35 9.72
N ALA A 96 -7.37 5.49 9.65
CA ALA A 96 -6.30 5.57 8.66
C ALA A 96 -6.76 5.17 7.25
N THR A 97 -6.54 6.07 6.28
CA THR A 97 -6.93 5.85 4.87
C THR A 97 -5.79 6.22 3.91
N SER A 98 -4.51 6.11 4.27
CA SER A 98 -3.42 6.37 3.31
C SER A 98 -2.16 5.59 3.67
N GLN A 99 -1.79 4.60 2.85
CA GLN A 99 -0.62 3.78 3.14
C GLN A 99 0.68 4.57 3.00
N LYS A 100 0.80 5.48 2.02
CA LYS A 100 2.00 6.32 1.90
C LYS A 100 2.17 7.27 3.06
N ALA A 101 1.10 7.86 3.57
CA ALA A 101 1.20 8.70 4.76
C ALA A 101 1.69 7.90 5.96
N HIS A 102 1.19 6.66 6.11
CA HIS A 102 1.67 5.72 7.12
C HIS A 102 3.16 5.36 6.93
N LEU A 103 3.56 4.86 5.76
CA LEU A 103 4.94 4.44 5.47
C LEU A 103 5.93 5.61 5.51
N LYS A 104 5.53 6.79 5.03
CA LYS A 104 6.35 8.00 5.13
C LYS A 104 6.55 8.40 6.59
N ALA A 105 5.48 8.42 7.39
CA ALA A 105 5.57 8.77 8.80
C ALA A 105 6.40 7.76 9.60
N TRP A 106 6.29 6.47 9.23
CA TRP A 106 7.14 5.41 9.74
C TRP A 106 8.61 5.66 9.45
N GLY A 107 8.98 5.80 8.17
CA GLY A 107 10.38 6.02 7.77
C GLY A 107 10.96 7.31 8.36
N GLN A 108 10.13 8.35 8.53
CA GLN A 108 10.53 9.57 9.25
C GLN A 108 10.76 9.32 10.74
N ALA A 109 9.91 8.52 11.40
CA ALA A 109 10.09 8.16 12.81
C ALA A 109 11.37 7.33 13.00
N GLU A 110 11.60 6.35 12.12
CA GLU A 110 12.82 5.54 12.09
C GLU A 110 14.08 6.38 11.89
N GLN A 111 14.09 7.23 10.85
CA GLN A 111 15.23 8.09 10.56
C GLN A 111 15.54 9.01 11.74
N ARG A 112 14.53 9.59 12.39
CA ARG A 112 14.73 10.46 13.55
C ARG A 112 15.25 9.70 14.77
N LEU A 113 14.70 8.53 15.06
CA LEU A 113 15.18 7.72 16.17
C LEU A 113 16.64 7.27 15.95
N ARG A 114 17.00 6.93 14.71
CA ARG A 114 18.38 6.62 14.32
C ARG A 114 19.32 7.81 14.53
N LEU A 115 18.92 9.01 14.11
CA LEU A 115 19.70 10.24 14.31
C LEU A 115 19.82 10.57 15.80
N ALA A 116 18.73 10.40 16.57
CA ALA A 116 18.74 10.60 18.00
C ALA A 116 19.75 9.69 18.72
N PHE A 117 19.78 8.41 18.38
CA PHE A 117 20.80 7.48 18.90
C PHE A 117 22.22 7.77 18.41
N ALA A 118 22.38 8.57 17.35
CA ALA A 118 23.67 9.12 16.93
C ALA A 118 24.05 10.42 17.67
N GLY A 119 23.24 10.88 18.63
CA GLY A 119 23.48 12.08 19.44
C GLY A 119 22.77 13.35 18.93
N ASP A 120 21.88 13.23 17.94
CA ASP A 120 21.10 14.38 17.45
C ASP A 120 19.91 14.67 18.39
N GLY A 121 20.11 15.62 19.31
CA GLY A 121 19.07 16.05 20.25
C GLY A 121 17.85 16.70 19.60
N ASP A 122 18.00 17.33 18.43
CA ASP A 122 16.85 17.88 17.69
C ASP A 122 15.99 16.77 17.12
N ALA A 123 16.60 15.74 16.53
CA ALA A 123 15.89 14.56 16.04
C ALA A 123 15.16 13.83 17.19
N PHE A 124 15.80 13.75 18.36
CA PHE A 124 15.20 13.17 19.57
C PHE A 124 13.97 13.94 20.04
N ARG A 125 14.08 15.27 20.20
CA ARG A 125 12.94 16.15 20.53
C ARG A 125 11.82 16.03 19.51
N LEU A 126 12.15 16.05 18.21
CA LEU A 126 11.15 15.95 17.15
C LEU A 126 10.42 14.62 17.15
N TYR A 127 11.13 13.50 17.38
CA TYR A 127 10.52 12.17 17.46
C TYR A 127 9.43 12.12 18.53
N PHE A 128 9.74 12.52 19.77
CA PHE A 128 8.78 12.49 20.87
C PHE A 128 7.69 13.55 20.75
N ALA A 129 8.00 14.77 20.28
CA ALA A 129 6.99 15.79 20.04
C ALA A 129 5.96 15.37 18.98
N GLU A 130 6.39 14.65 17.95
CA GLU A 130 5.50 14.14 16.90
C GLU A 130 4.64 12.95 17.34
N LEU A 131 5.15 12.12 18.26
CA LEU A 131 4.33 11.11 18.96
C LEU A 131 3.30 11.80 19.87
N GLY A 132 3.71 12.83 20.60
CA GLY A 132 2.82 13.63 21.45
C GLY A 132 1.70 14.30 20.65
N GLN A 133 1.99 14.84 19.47
CA GLN A 133 0.96 15.38 18.57
C GLN A 133 -0.06 14.34 18.09
N CYS A 134 0.31 13.06 18.19
CA CYS A 134 -0.53 11.93 17.87
C CYS A 134 -1.12 11.30 19.14
N THR A 135 -1.28 12.03 20.25
CA THR A 135 -2.09 11.52 21.36
C THR A 135 -3.54 11.96 21.17
N GLY A 136 -4.44 11.00 21.01
CA GLY A 136 -5.86 11.31 20.92
C GLY A 136 -6.39 11.82 22.25
N LYS A 137 -6.56 13.14 22.40
CA LYS A 137 -7.63 13.68 23.28
C LYS A 137 -8.94 13.53 22.51
N ALA A 138 -9.33 12.29 22.23
CA ALA A 138 -10.51 12.01 21.43
C ALA A 138 -11.77 12.22 22.28
N GLU A 139 -12.29 13.45 22.32
CA GLU A 139 -13.73 13.60 22.40
C GLU A 139 -14.29 13.03 21.10
N ALA A 140 -15.13 12.01 21.21
CA ALA A 140 -15.63 11.21 20.10
C ALA A 140 -16.09 12.06 18.91
N ALA A 141 -15.33 12.04 17.82
CA ALA A 141 -15.80 12.52 16.53
C ALA A 141 -16.85 11.54 16.00
N ARG A 142 -18.12 11.82 16.31
CA ARG A 142 -19.29 11.25 15.62
C ARG A 142 -19.73 12.22 14.53
N ASP A 143 -19.98 11.63 13.36
CA ASP A 143 -20.75 12.15 12.22
C ASP A 143 -20.41 13.56 11.73
N ASP A 144 -19.52 13.64 10.74
CA ASP A 144 -19.64 14.66 9.70
C ASP A 144 -19.14 14.15 8.35
N SER A 145 -19.67 13.01 7.90
CA SER A 145 -19.65 12.64 6.49
C SER A 145 -20.81 13.31 5.75
N GLY A 146 -20.85 14.65 5.81
CA GLY A 146 -21.65 15.50 4.93
C GLY A 146 -20.94 15.73 3.60
N VAL A 147 -20.74 14.68 2.80
CA VAL A 147 -20.34 14.85 1.39
C VAL A 147 -21.59 14.83 0.53
N SER A 148 -21.95 16.02 0.04
CA SER A 148 -22.95 16.23 -1.00
C SER A 148 -22.56 15.46 -2.27
N ALA A 149 -23.33 14.43 -2.60
CA ALA A 149 -23.28 13.76 -3.88
C ALA A 149 -23.99 14.63 -4.93
N ALA A 150 -23.22 15.23 -5.84
CA ALA A 150 -23.77 15.71 -7.09
C ALA A 150 -24.20 14.50 -7.94
N ALA A 151 -25.45 14.53 -8.38
CA ALA A 151 -26.17 13.43 -9.00
C ALA A 151 -25.51 12.92 -10.29
N ALA A 152 -25.20 11.62 -10.31
CA ALA A 152 -25.20 10.79 -11.51
C ALA A 152 -26.29 9.72 -11.30
N GLU A 153 -27.11 9.46 -12.33
CA GLU A 153 -28.24 8.53 -12.29
C GLU A 153 -27.87 7.15 -11.71
N PRO A 154 -28.71 6.54 -10.85
CA PRO A 154 -28.36 5.27 -10.23
C PRO A 154 -28.58 4.11 -11.22
N ALA A 155 -27.48 3.46 -11.57
CA ALA A 155 -27.49 2.09 -12.08
C ALA A 155 -28.15 1.14 -11.06
N PRO A 156 -28.75 0.01 -11.49
CA PRO A 156 -29.47 -0.90 -10.60
C PRO A 156 -28.59 -1.34 -9.43
N ALA A 157 -29.16 -1.26 -8.22
CA ALA A 157 -28.48 -1.58 -6.97
C ALA A 157 -28.11 -3.07 -6.92
N VAL A 158 -26.83 -3.37 -7.09
CA VAL A 158 -26.23 -4.67 -6.74
C VAL A 158 -26.26 -4.77 -5.20
N PRO A 159 -26.67 -5.91 -4.62
CA PRO A 159 -26.70 -6.07 -3.17
C PRO A 159 -25.34 -5.79 -2.53
N GLN A 160 -25.32 -4.82 -1.60
CA GLN A 160 -24.11 -4.33 -0.93
C GLN A 160 -23.87 -5.14 0.34
N GLY A 161 -23.06 -6.19 0.23
CA GLY A 161 -22.47 -6.90 1.38
C GLY A 161 -21.14 -6.27 1.79
N PRO A 162 -20.64 -6.56 3.01
CA PRO A 162 -19.26 -6.21 3.37
C PRO A 162 -18.28 -6.85 2.39
N VAL A 163 -17.25 -6.11 1.99
CA VAL A 163 -16.19 -6.61 1.08
C VAL A 163 -15.41 -7.72 1.77
N ASP A 164 -15.34 -8.89 1.14
CA ASP A 164 -14.55 -10.03 1.61
C ASP A 164 -13.09 -9.91 1.10
N TRP A 165 -12.21 -9.37 1.93
CA TRP A 165 -10.82 -9.18 1.55
C TRP A 165 -10.00 -10.48 1.45
N ALA A 166 -10.47 -11.59 2.02
CA ALA A 166 -9.81 -12.89 1.83
C ALA A 166 -10.06 -13.45 0.41
N GLU A 167 -11.19 -13.08 -0.19
CA GLU A 167 -11.45 -13.39 -1.60
C GLU A 167 -10.49 -12.65 -2.54
N ALA A 168 -10.08 -11.42 -2.20
CA ALA A 168 -9.08 -10.67 -2.97
C ALA A 168 -7.74 -11.41 -3.05
N GLU A 169 -7.26 -11.97 -1.95
CA GLU A 169 -6.04 -12.80 -1.92
C GLU A 169 -6.19 -14.05 -2.80
N THR A 170 -7.31 -14.77 -2.65
CA THR A 170 -7.59 -15.99 -3.42
C THR A 170 -7.67 -15.69 -4.93
N ALA A 171 -8.36 -14.61 -5.29
CA ALA A 171 -8.49 -14.14 -6.66
C ALA A 171 -7.13 -13.73 -7.24
N PHE A 172 -6.32 -13.00 -6.48
CA PHE A 172 -4.98 -12.62 -6.90
C PHE A 172 -4.09 -13.84 -7.17
N ALA A 173 -4.06 -14.82 -6.28
CA ALA A 173 -3.32 -16.07 -6.47
C ALA A 173 -3.81 -16.86 -7.70
N ALA A 174 -5.13 -16.89 -7.95
CA ALA A 174 -5.69 -17.49 -9.16
C ALA A 174 -5.27 -16.73 -10.44
N GLY A 175 -5.14 -15.40 -10.36
CA GLY A 175 -4.54 -14.57 -11.39
C GLY A 175 -3.08 -14.92 -11.64
N GLN A 176 -2.27 -15.03 -10.58
CA GLN A 176 -0.85 -15.39 -10.64
C GLN A 176 -0.62 -16.74 -11.34
N SER A 177 -1.44 -17.74 -11.04
CA SER A 177 -1.33 -19.05 -11.71
C SER A 177 -1.57 -19.01 -13.23
N ARG A 178 -2.13 -17.89 -13.73
CA ARG A 178 -2.39 -17.61 -15.15
C ARG A 178 -1.62 -16.39 -15.64
N ALA A 179 -0.59 -15.96 -14.89
CA ALA A 179 0.23 -14.82 -15.26
C ALA A 179 0.91 -15.04 -16.61
N TYR A 180 1.15 -13.94 -17.31
CA TYR A 180 1.84 -13.99 -18.58
C TYR A 180 3.29 -14.45 -18.34
N GLY A 181 3.66 -15.61 -18.88
CA GLY A 181 5.05 -16.07 -18.84
C GLY A 181 5.98 -15.24 -19.73
N ILE A 182 5.42 -14.50 -20.70
CA ILE A 182 6.12 -13.56 -21.58
C ILE A 182 5.21 -12.34 -21.79
N PHE A 183 5.74 -11.13 -21.56
CA PHE A 183 5.01 -9.88 -21.82
C PHE A 183 5.36 -9.32 -23.19
N THR A 184 4.32 -9.06 -24.00
CA THR A 184 4.38 -8.20 -25.20
C THR A 184 4.26 -6.72 -24.80
N ARG A 185 4.65 -5.78 -25.69
CA ARG A 185 4.43 -4.33 -25.47
C ARG A 185 2.98 -3.97 -25.10
N LYS A 186 2.00 -4.65 -25.72
CA LYS A 186 0.57 -4.41 -25.44
C LYS A 186 0.21 -4.90 -24.03
N THR A 187 0.62 -6.11 -23.67
CA THR A 187 0.34 -6.67 -22.32
C THR A 187 1.10 -5.92 -21.23
N SER A 188 2.34 -5.47 -21.49
CA SER A 188 3.08 -4.59 -20.59
C SER A 188 2.34 -3.27 -20.35
N ALA A 189 1.78 -2.65 -21.41
CA ALA A 189 0.99 -1.43 -21.26
C ALA A 189 -0.30 -1.65 -20.44
N ILE A 190 -0.97 -2.79 -20.62
CA ILE A 190 -2.15 -3.17 -19.82
C ILE A 190 -1.75 -3.34 -18.35
N CYS A 191 -0.68 -4.09 -18.09
CA CYS A 191 -0.21 -4.36 -16.74
C CYS A 191 0.31 -3.10 -16.04
N LEU A 192 0.98 -2.21 -16.76
CA LEU A 192 1.36 -0.90 -16.27
C LEU A 192 0.12 -0.10 -15.81
N GLY A 193 -0.92 -0.03 -16.65
CA GLY A 193 -2.15 0.69 -16.31
C GLY A 193 -2.85 0.13 -15.06
N ARG A 194 -2.89 -1.20 -14.92
CA ARG A 194 -3.47 -1.88 -13.75
C ARG A 194 -2.67 -1.67 -12.47
N TRP A 195 -1.34 -1.87 -12.52
CA TRP A 195 -0.47 -1.69 -11.35
C TRP A 195 -0.35 -0.23 -10.95
N GLN A 196 -0.38 0.70 -11.91
CA GLN A 196 -0.40 2.13 -11.61
C GLN A 196 -1.67 2.50 -10.85
N LEU A 197 -2.85 2.12 -11.36
CA LEU A 197 -4.10 2.34 -10.62
C LEU A 197 -4.09 1.67 -9.25
N HIS A 198 -3.63 0.42 -9.16
CA HIS A 198 -3.59 -0.29 -7.87
C HIS A 198 -2.66 0.41 -6.88
N GLY A 199 -1.46 0.79 -7.33
CA GLY A 199 -0.51 1.57 -6.56
C GLY A 199 -1.11 2.90 -6.09
N ASP A 200 -1.78 3.63 -6.98
CA ASP A 200 -2.49 4.88 -6.65
C ASP A 200 -3.61 4.62 -5.62
N ALA A 201 -4.41 3.58 -5.81
CA ALA A 201 -5.49 3.22 -4.89
C ALA A 201 -4.98 2.81 -3.49
N VAL A 202 -3.83 2.12 -3.43
CA VAL A 202 -3.17 1.79 -2.17
C VAL A 202 -2.54 3.03 -1.53
N ASP A 203 -1.90 3.90 -2.31
CA ASP A 203 -1.30 5.17 -1.88
C ASP A 203 -2.37 6.10 -1.27
N ASP A 204 -3.45 6.32 -2.03
CA ASP A 204 -4.62 7.13 -1.67
C ASP A 204 -5.48 6.47 -0.57
N GLY A 205 -5.16 5.23 -0.22
CA GLY A 205 -5.83 4.39 0.78
C GLY A 205 -7.32 4.22 0.54
N ALA A 206 -7.65 3.92 -0.72
CA ALA A 206 -8.94 3.38 -1.12
C ALA A 206 -9.25 2.04 -0.43
N PHE A 207 -8.21 1.32 -0.01
CA PHE A 207 -8.32 0.08 0.76
C PHE A 207 -8.29 0.36 2.28
N PRO A 208 -9.23 -0.21 3.05
CA PRO A 208 -9.21 -0.10 4.50
C PRO A 208 -8.06 -0.96 5.08
N MET A 209 -7.61 -0.64 6.29
CA MET A 209 -6.51 -1.37 6.94
C MET A 209 -6.77 -2.88 7.10
N GLN A 210 -8.03 -3.33 7.20
CA GLN A 210 -8.37 -4.75 7.24
C GLN A 210 -7.99 -5.47 5.94
N ALA A 211 -8.10 -4.80 4.80
CA ALA A 211 -7.64 -5.33 3.52
C ALA A 211 -6.11 -5.51 3.54
N MET A 212 -5.40 -4.51 4.06
CA MET A 212 -3.94 -4.50 4.09
C MET A 212 -3.34 -5.62 4.96
N ASP A 213 -4.03 -6.01 6.02
CA ASP A 213 -3.61 -7.11 6.90
C ASP A 213 -3.68 -8.48 6.20
N VAL A 214 -4.62 -8.65 5.27
CA VAL A 214 -4.79 -9.92 4.52
C VAL A 214 -4.14 -9.89 3.14
N PHE A 215 -3.85 -8.70 2.61
CA PHE A 215 -3.15 -8.59 1.34
C PHE A 215 -1.77 -9.26 1.42
N PRO A 216 -1.45 -10.16 0.47
CA PRO A 216 -0.11 -10.66 0.31
C PRO A 216 0.83 -9.49 -0.03
N ALA A 217 2.14 -9.70 0.13
CA ALA A 217 3.13 -8.62 -0.02
C ALA A 217 3.04 -7.94 -1.40
N GLU A 218 2.65 -8.70 -2.41
CA GLU A 218 2.50 -8.33 -3.81
C GLU A 218 1.37 -7.32 -4.05
N LEU A 219 0.35 -7.29 -3.20
CA LEU A 219 -0.75 -6.32 -3.27
C LEU A 219 -0.48 -5.04 -2.46
N ARG A 220 0.74 -4.87 -1.92
CA ARG A 220 1.10 -3.69 -1.12
C ARG A 220 1.88 -2.68 -1.97
N LEU A 221 1.86 -1.43 -1.53
CA LEU A 221 2.46 -0.32 -2.28
C LEU A 221 3.90 -0.56 -2.78
N PRO A 222 4.84 -1.14 -1.99
CA PRO A 222 6.19 -1.37 -2.47
C PRO A 222 6.25 -2.25 -3.72
N PHE A 223 5.45 -3.32 -3.78
CA PHE A 223 5.41 -4.21 -4.93
C PHE A 223 4.67 -3.58 -6.12
N ALA A 224 3.59 -2.84 -5.85
CA ALA A 224 2.88 -2.11 -6.89
C ALA A 224 3.81 -1.09 -7.58
N MET A 225 4.62 -0.36 -6.81
CA MET A 225 5.64 0.56 -7.34
C MET A 225 6.71 -0.17 -8.16
N GLN A 226 7.25 -1.27 -7.63
CA GLN A 226 8.22 -2.11 -8.35
C GLN A 226 7.64 -2.61 -9.68
N SER A 227 6.39 -3.05 -9.69
CA SER A 227 5.70 -3.53 -10.89
C SER A 227 5.50 -2.40 -11.90
N VAL A 228 5.12 -1.20 -11.44
CA VAL A 228 5.03 0.00 -12.30
C VAL A 228 6.40 0.31 -12.92
N GLU A 229 7.47 0.32 -12.14
CA GLU A 229 8.83 0.54 -12.65
C GLU A 229 9.21 -0.49 -13.72
N PHE A 230 9.00 -1.78 -13.44
CA PHE A 230 9.28 -2.87 -14.37
C PHE A 230 8.58 -2.68 -15.72
N PHE A 231 7.28 -2.37 -15.72
CA PHE A 231 6.55 -2.18 -16.98
C PHE A 231 6.77 -0.81 -17.63
N THR A 232 7.30 0.19 -16.90
CA THR A 232 7.52 1.55 -17.45
C THR A 232 8.63 1.58 -18.49
N GLU A 233 9.64 0.72 -18.35
CA GLU A 233 10.81 0.69 -19.25
C GLU A 233 10.44 0.31 -20.71
N GLU A 234 9.26 -0.28 -20.92
CA GLU A 234 8.89 -0.98 -22.16
C GLU A 234 7.70 -0.35 -22.93
N VAL A 235 7.04 0.70 -22.40
CA VAL A 235 5.73 1.12 -22.91
C VAL A 235 5.78 2.38 -23.77
N ARG A 236 5.44 2.22 -25.06
CA ARG A 236 5.08 3.32 -26.00
C ARG A 236 3.58 3.38 -26.33
N ALA A 237 2.75 2.55 -25.69
CA ALA A 237 1.32 2.38 -26.00
C ALA A 237 0.40 3.07 -24.98
N GLU A 238 0.46 4.40 -24.94
CA GLU A 238 -0.25 5.24 -23.97
C GLU A 238 -1.77 5.03 -23.96
N GLU A 239 -2.39 4.86 -25.13
CA GLU A 239 -3.83 4.63 -25.23
C GLU A 239 -4.26 3.32 -24.56
N VAL A 240 -3.49 2.24 -24.79
CA VAL A 240 -3.76 0.92 -24.22
C VAL A 240 -3.63 0.97 -22.70
N ARG A 241 -2.58 1.64 -22.20
CA ARG A 241 -2.36 1.88 -20.77
C ARG A 241 -3.54 2.60 -20.14
N ARG A 242 -3.99 3.71 -20.74
CA ARG A 242 -5.13 4.50 -20.24
C ARG A 242 -6.43 3.70 -20.23
N GLN A 243 -6.69 2.92 -21.28
CA GLN A 243 -7.89 2.06 -21.35
C GLN A 243 -7.88 1.00 -20.25
N ALA A 244 -6.74 0.34 -20.03
CA ALA A 244 -6.59 -0.64 -18.95
C ALA A 244 -6.78 0.00 -17.56
N MET A 245 -6.23 1.20 -17.35
CA MET A 245 -6.41 1.97 -16.12
C MET A 245 -7.89 2.29 -15.86
N ASN A 246 -8.60 2.83 -16.87
CA ASN A 246 -10.02 3.16 -16.75
C ASN A 246 -10.89 1.92 -16.49
N GLN A 247 -10.58 0.79 -17.15
CA GLN A 247 -11.29 -0.46 -16.91
C GLN A 247 -11.06 -0.93 -15.47
N ALA A 248 -9.81 -0.95 -15.01
CA ALA A 248 -9.49 -1.34 -13.65
C ALA A 248 -10.13 -0.38 -12.61
N GLU A 249 -10.25 0.91 -12.91
CA GLU A 249 -10.90 1.89 -12.03
C GLU A 249 -12.39 1.60 -11.90
N HIS A 250 -13.06 1.32 -13.02
CA HIS A 250 -14.46 0.94 -13.03
C HIS A 250 -14.71 -0.31 -12.18
N ARG A 251 -13.89 -1.35 -12.35
CA ARG A 251 -13.96 -2.59 -11.56
C ARG A 251 -13.72 -2.32 -10.08
N LEU A 252 -12.65 -1.59 -9.74
CA LEU A 252 -12.29 -1.28 -8.37
C LEU A 252 -13.40 -0.51 -7.66
N ARG A 253 -14.00 0.51 -8.31
CA ARG A 253 -15.11 1.26 -7.72
C ARG A 253 -16.29 0.34 -7.36
N ARG A 254 -16.62 -0.62 -8.23
CA ARG A 254 -17.69 -1.59 -7.98
C ARG A 254 -17.32 -2.59 -6.88
N ALA A 255 -16.07 -3.09 -6.90
CA ALA A 255 -15.53 -3.96 -5.86
C ALA A 255 -15.60 -3.31 -4.47
N LEU A 256 -15.18 -2.04 -4.36
CA LEU A 256 -15.27 -1.25 -3.13
C LEU A 256 -16.71 -0.97 -2.69
N ALA A 257 -17.68 -1.02 -3.61
CA ALA A 257 -19.10 -0.95 -3.32
C ALA A 257 -19.73 -2.30 -2.92
N GLY A 258 -18.91 -3.36 -2.77
CA GLY A 258 -19.35 -4.70 -2.36
C GLY A 258 -19.70 -5.64 -3.53
N ASP A 259 -19.41 -5.27 -4.78
CA ASP A 259 -19.59 -6.16 -5.92
C ASP A 259 -18.52 -7.25 -5.92
N ARG A 260 -18.93 -8.44 -5.49
CA ARG A 260 -18.06 -9.61 -5.32
C ARG A 260 -17.40 -10.08 -6.62
N GLU A 261 -18.13 -10.03 -7.72
CA GLU A 261 -17.60 -10.48 -9.01
C GLU A 261 -16.57 -9.49 -9.56
N GLU A 262 -16.81 -8.19 -9.39
CA GLU A 262 -15.83 -7.16 -9.78
C GLU A 262 -14.61 -7.18 -8.87
N LEU A 263 -14.76 -7.50 -7.58
CA LEU A 263 -13.62 -7.74 -6.67
C LEU A 263 -12.75 -8.88 -7.19
N ARG A 264 -13.37 -10.04 -7.47
CA ARG A 264 -12.69 -11.21 -8.01
C ARG A 264 -11.97 -10.87 -9.32
N LEU A 265 -12.67 -10.27 -10.27
CA LEU A 265 -12.10 -9.94 -11.58
C LEU A 265 -10.96 -8.92 -11.48
N TYR A 266 -11.10 -7.88 -10.64
CA TYR A 266 -10.05 -6.89 -10.42
C TYR A 266 -8.75 -7.54 -9.92
N PHE A 267 -8.83 -8.36 -8.87
CA PHE A 267 -7.64 -8.98 -8.29
C PHE A 267 -7.07 -10.12 -9.14
N GLU A 268 -7.91 -10.90 -9.84
CA GLU A 268 -7.44 -11.89 -10.83
C GLU A 268 -6.67 -11.23 -11.99
N GLU A 269 -7.20 -10.14 -12.53
CA GLU A 269 -6.57 -9.39 -13.62
C GLU A 269 -5.25 -8.72 -13.19
N LEU A 270 -5.16 -8.30 -11.92
CA LEU A 270 -3.94 -7.78 -11.34
C LEU A 270 -2.92 -8.91 -11.11
N GLY A 271 -3.37 -10.07 -10.62
CA GLY A 271 -2.53 -11.26 -10.43
C GLY A 271 -1.91 -11.77 -11.74
N GLN A 272 -2.64 -11.67 -12.86
CA GLN A 272 -2.11 -12.00 -14.19
C GLN A 272 -0.92 -11.12 -14.62
N CYS A 273 -0.78 -9.95 -14.00
CA CYS A 273 0.29 -8.98 -14.25
C CYS A 273 1.47 -9.11 -13.27
N THR A 274 1.58 -10.23 -12.55
CA THR A 274 2.68 -10.45 -11.61
C THR A 274 4.00 -10.62 -12.36
N VAL A 275 5.06 -10.00 -11.84
CA VAL A 275 6.39 -9.89 -12.46
C VAL A 275 7.29 -11.12 -12.25
N GLU A 276 6.75 -12.29 -11.85
CA GLU A 276 7.51 -13.56 -11.84
C GLU A 276 7.78 -14.11 -13.26
N ALA A 277 7.84 -13.25 -14.29
CA ALA A 277 8.04 -13.64 -15.67
C ALA A 277 9.52 -13.69 -16.06
N GLU A 278 9.91 -14.70 -16.82
CA GLU A 278 11.30 -15.03 -17.14
C GLU A 278 11.94 -14.16 -18.24
N GLU A 279 11.20 -13.35 -19.03
CA GLU A 279 11.77 -12.40 -20.01
C GLU A 279 10.68 -11.52 -20.68
N VAL A 280 11.00 -10.27 -21.03
CA VAL A 280 10.19 -9.42 -21.93
C VAL A 280 10.73 -9.59 -23.36
N ARG A 281 9.87 -9.99 -24.31
CA ARG A 281 10.27 -10.12 -25.73
C ARG A 281 9.75 -8.97 -26.56
N ASP A 282 10.68 -8.37 -27.31
CA ASP A 282 10.37 -7.33 -28.28
C ASP A 282 9.91 -7.98 -29.60
N ASP A 283 8.67 -8.46 -29.63
CA ASP A 283 8.09 -8.94 -30.88
C ASP A 283 7.75 -7.73 -31.76
N GLY A 284 8.72 -7.35 -32.59
CA GLY A 284 8.52 -6.44 -33.70
C GLY A 284 7.44 -6.98 -34.63
N ALA A 285 6.37 -6.20 -34.80
CA ALA A 285 5.42 -6.21 -35.91
C ALA A 285 5.05 -7.58 -36.50
N GLU A 286 3.99 -8.23 -36.00
CA GLU A 286 2.93 -8.93 -36.78
C GLU A 286 2.12 -9.89 -35.88
N ALA A 287 0.97 -9.45 -35.39
CA ALA A 287 -0.14 -10.35 -35.02
C ALA A 287 -1.49 -9.60 -34.99
N VAL A 288 -1.66 -8.59 -35.85
CA VAL A 288 -2.97 -7.94 -36.12
C VAL A 288 -3.58 -8.50 -37.42
N ALA A 289 -3.01 -9.56 -37.99
CA ALA A 289 -3.51 -10.22 -39.19
C ALA A 289 -3.59 -11.74 -38.99
N ALA A 290 -4.46 -12.20 -38.09
CA ALA A 290 -4.83 -13.63 -38.04
C ALA A 290 -6.30 -13.90 -37.69
N ASP A 291 -7.12 -12.86 -37.43
CA ASP A 291 -8.57 -13.02 -37.21
C ASP A 291 -9.43 -12.26 -38.24
N ALA A 292 -8.79 -11.63 -39.23
CA ALA A 292 -9.48 -10.93 -40.34
C ALA A 292 -9.41 -11.67 -41.69
N ALA A 293 -8.83 -12.88 -41.73
CA ALA A 293 -8.65 -13.66 -42.96
C ALA A 293 -9.31 -15.05 -42.93
N ALA A 294 -10.28 -15.27 -42.03
CA ALA A 294 -11.10 -16.48 -42.02
C ALA A 294 -12.50 -16.29 -42.65
N ASP A 295 -12.86 -15.07 -43.06
CA ASP A 295 -14.20 -14.75 -43.62
C ASP A 295 -14.17 -14.24 -45.08
N GLY A 296 -13.07 -14.47 -45.81
CA GLY A 296 -12.91 -13.89 -47.14
C GLY A 296 -12.00 -14.68 -48.09
N ALA A 297 -12.23 -15.98 -48.27
CA ALA A 297 -11.68 -16.73 -49.40
C ALA A 297 -12.47 -18.03 -49.65
N ALA A 298 -13.74 -17.88 -49.98
CA ALA A 298 -14.46 -18.86 -50.79
C ALA A 298 -14.94 -18.13 -52.04
N ASP A 299 -13.99 -17.77 -52.91
CA ASP A 299 -14.29 -17.38 -54.28
C ASP A 299 -13.83 -18.51 -55.20
N GLY A 300 -14.82 -19.20 -55.76
CA GLY A 300 -14.66 -20.21 -56.80
C GLY A 300 -15.46 -19.75 -58.00
N ALA A 301 -15.00 -18.67 -58.63
CA ALA A 301 -15.39 -18.32 -59.98
C ALA A 301 -14.95 -19.44 -60.92
N ALA A 302 -15.91 -20.04 -61.61
CA ALA A 302 -15.68 -20.82 -62.81
C ALA A 302 -15.90 -19.89 -64.03
N ASP A 303 -14.85 -19.72 -64.82
CA ASP A 303 -14.87 -19.37 -66.25
C ASP A 303 -15.87 -20.30 -66.98
N GLY A 304 -16.52 -19.99 -68.11
CA GLY A 304 -16.35 -19.00 -69.16
C GLY A 304 -17.22 -19.44 -70.35
N GLU A 305 -17.50 -18.49 -71.26
CA GLU A 305 -18.19 -18.55 -72.57
C GLU A 305 -18.30 -19.91 -73.30
N ASP A 306 -19.53 -20.32 -73.67
CA ASP A 306 -20.16 -20.20 -75.02
C ASP A 306 -21.63 -20.71 -74.98
#